data_AF-A0A352VNX3-F1
#
_entry.id   AF-A0A352VNX3-F1
#
_cell.length_a   1.000
_cell.length_b   1.000
_cell.length_c   1.000
_cell.angle_alpha   90.00
_cell.angle_beta   90.00
_cell.angle_gamma   90.00
#
_symmetry.space_group_name_H-M   'P 1'
#
loop_
_entity.id
_entity.type
_entity.pdbx_description
1 polymer ?
#
loop_
_entity_poly.entity_id
_entity_poly.type
_entity_poly.pdbx_seq_one_letter_code
_entity_poly.pdbx_strand_id
1 'polypeptide(L)'
;MMKQPAAAALFATFVITAALYAQQAPPTDLTEAMLTAYTKAHLDLNSARDDYHRALGGTHDLGERERLRTELAERIASLLSENGLSADDYGRITTLISVQEPLRVRFEALLAELSGGDFSLPSARLSDSVGAWTNYGWTGSAKANPGTPPRKN
;
A
#
# COMPACT_ATOMS: atom_id res chain seq x y z
N MET A 1 -33.25 -50.86 45.48
CA MET A 1 -32.14 -51.69 44.92
C MET A 1 -32.07 -51.44 43.42
N MET A 2 -30.86 -51.51 42.85
CA MET A 2 -30.41 -51.17 41.47
C MET A 2 -30.05 -49.68 41.30
N LYS A 3 -28.83 -49.25 41.66
CA LYS A 3 -27.50 -49.37 40.99
C LYS A 3 -27.38 -48.54 39.68
N GLN A 4 -26.88 -47.31 39.87
CA GLN A 4 -25.93 -46.47 39.10
C GLN A 4 -25.31 -47.02 37.77
N PRO A 5 -24.76 -46.18 36.85
CA PRO A 5 -24.08 -44.92 37.15
C PRO A 5 -24.27 -43.72 36.20
N ALA A 6 -23.91 -42.58 36.78
CA ALA A 6 -23.74 -41.25 36.22
C ALA A 6 -23.00 -41.21 34.87
N ALA A 7 -23.62 -40.57 33.87
CA ALA A 7 -22.92 -40.05 32.72
C ALA A 7 -22.40 -38.64 33.08
N ALA A 8 -21.17 -38.59 33.59
CA ALA A 8 -20.41 -37.36 33.71
C ALA A 8 -20.02 -36.90 32.29
N ALA A 9 -20.81 -36.01 31.71
CA ALA A 9 -20.42 -35.29 30.50
C ALA A 9 -19.35 -34.26 30.88
N LEU A 10 -18.09 -34.69 30.75
CA LEU A 10 -16.91 -33.83 30.74
C LEU A 10 -17.08 -32.82 29.59
N PHE A 11 -17.48 -31.59 29.92
CA PHE A 11 -17.33 -30.47 29.00
C PHE A 11 -15.84 -30.19 28.87
N ALA A 12 -15.26 -30.67 27.77
CA ALA A 12 -13.92 -30.31 27.34
C ALA A 12 -13.89 -28.80 27.13
N THR A 13 -13.18 -28.11 28.01
CA THR A 13 -12.80 -26.71 27.85
C THR A 13 -11.96 -26.60 26.58
N PHE A 14 -12.58 -26.19 25.48
CA PHE A 14 -11.85 -25.81 24.28
C PHE A 14 -11.17 -24.48 24.60
N VAL A 15 -9.92 -24.54 25.03
CA VAL A 15 -9.03 -23.38 25.08
C VAL A 15 -8.86 -22.95 23.64
N ILE A 16 -9.66 -21.96 23.22
CA ILE A 16 -9.41 -21.22 21.99
C ILE A 16 -8.10 -20.47 22.26
N THR A 17 -6.98 -21.09 21.92
CA THR A 17 -5.71 -20.41 21.69
C THR A 17 -5.86 -19.60 20.40
N ALA A 18 -6.76 -18.62 20.40
CA ALA A 18 -6.71 -17.54 19.44
C ALA A 18 -5.38 -16.87 19.73
N ALA A 19 -4.44 -17.05 18.79
CA ALA A 19 -3.20 -16.30 18.74
C ALA A 19 -3.51 -14.88 19.19
N LEU A 20 -2.87 -14.47 20.28
CA LEU A 20 -2.62 -13.06 20.52
C LEU A 20 -1.83 -12.59 19.30
N TYR A 21 -2.54 -12.20 18.23
CA TYR A 21 -2.09 -11.09 17.43
C TYR A 21 -2.09 -9.93 18.41
N ALA A 22 -0.93 -9.74 19.04
CA ALA A 22 -0.62 -8.51 19.71
C ALA A 22 -1.04 -7.40 18.75
N GLN A 23 -2.15 -6.74 19.06
CA GLN A 23 -2.47 -5.42 18.53
C GLN A 23 -1.42 -4.49 19.13
N GLN A 24 -0.16 -4.64 18.72
CA GLN A 24 0.81 -3.58 18.80
C GLN A 24 0.22 -2.50 17.92
N ALA A 25 -0.31 -1.46 18.57
CA ALA A 25 -0.61 -0.21 17.91
C ALA A 25 0.60 0.09 17.00
N PRO A 26 0.39 0.28 15.69
CA PRO A 26 1.49 0.44 14.77
C PRO A 26 2.40 1.55 15.30
N PRO A 27 3.73 1.34 15.36
CA PRO A 27 4.64 2.33 15.90
C PRO A 27 4.36 3.67 15.21
N THR A 28 4.02 4.67 16.01
CA THR A 28 3.73 6.03 15.57
C THR A 28 4.96 6.70 14.96
N ASP A 29 6.14 6.23 15.36
CA ASP A 29 7.42 6.62 14.77
C ASP A 29 7.81 5.65 13.66
N LEU A 30 7.99 6.20 12.46
CA LEU A 30 8.52 5.48 11.31
C LEU A 30 10.04 5.33 11.47
N THR A 31 10.52 4.09 11.52
CA THR A 31 11.98 3.85 11.56
C THR A 31 12.63 4.05 10.19
N GLU A 32 13.93 4.35 10.18
CA GLU A 32 14.70 4.48 8.94
C GLU A 32 14.66 3.22 8.07
N ALA A 33 14.69 2.04 8.70
CA ALA A 33 14.58 0.76 8.00
C ALA A 33 13.21 0.60 7.33
N MET A 34 12.12 0.99 8.01
CA MET A 34 10.77 0.95 7.44
C MET A 34 10.61 1.95 6.29
N LEU A 35 11.17 3.15 6.44
CA LEU A 35 11.13 4.15 5.38
C LEU A 35 11.94 3.69 4.16
N THR A 36 13.11 3.07 4.37
CA THR A 36 13.92 2.48 3.28
C THR A 36 13.19 1.34 2.57
N ALA A 37 12.56 0.43 3.32
CA ALA A 37 11.76 -0.66 2.74
C ALA A 37 10.57 -0.11 1.94
N TYR A 38 9.89 0.91 2.46
CA TYR A 38 8.85 1.62 1.74
C TYR A 38 9.36 2.25 0.45
N THR A 39 10.52 2.92 0.47
CA THR A 39 11.08 3.55 -0.73
C THR A 39 11.43 2.53 -1.81
N LYS A 40 12.03 1.40 -1.44
CA LYS A 40 12.29 0.30 -2.38
C LYS A 40 11.01 -0.24 -3.00
N ALA A 41 10.03 -0.58 -2.16
CA ALA A 41 8.72 -1.03 -2.61
C ALA A 41 8.06 0.00 -3.53
N HIS A 42 8.17 1.30 -3.23
CA HIS A 42 7.61 2.38 -4.05
C HIS A 42 8.24 2.45 -5.44
N LEU A 43 9.56 2.30 -5.55
CA LEU A 43 10.26 2.25 -6.83
C LEU A 43 9.83 1.03 -7.66
N ASP A 44 9.81 -0.16 -7.04
CA ASP A 44 9.40 -1.40 -7.71
C ASP A 44 7.94 -1.31 -8.19
N LEU A 45 7.05 -0.73 -7.37
CA LEU A 45 5.64 -0.57 -7.71
C LEU A 45 5.43 0.39 -8.88
N ASN A 46 6.21 1.47 -8.94
CA ASN A 46 6.13 2.40 -10.05
C ASN A 46 6.61 1.75 -11.35
N SER A 47 7.69 0.97 -11.32
CA SER A 47 8.12 0.18 -12.48
C SER A 47 7.03 -0.79 -12.94
N ALA A 48 6.40 -1.53 -12.02
CA ALA A 48 5.33 -2.47 -12.35
C ALA A 48 4.09 -1.76 -12.94
N ARG A 49 3.76 -0.56 -12.45
CA ARG A 49 2.67 0.26 -13.00
C ARG A 49 2.99 0.76 -14.40
N ASP A 50 4.23 1.19 -14.65
CA ASP A 50 4.66 1.64 -15.97
C ASP A 50 4.59 0.49 -17.00
N ASP A 51 5.01 -0.71 -16.60
CA ASP A 51 4.88 -1.91 -17.43
C ASP A 51 3.42 -2.26 -17.73
N TYR A 52 2.56 -2.20 -16.71
CA TYR A 52 1.12 -2.37 -16.88
C TYR A 52 0.53 -1.32 -17.83
N HIS A 53 0.88 -0.04 -17.68
CA HIS A 53 0.37 1.02 -18.54
C HIS A 53 0.82 0.85 -19.99
N ARG A 54 2.05 0.40 -20.21
CA ARG A 54 2.57 0.06 -21.53
C ARG A 54 1.78 -1.10 -22.15
N ALA A 55 1.54 -2.17 -21.39
CA ALA A 55 0.75 -3.31 -21.85
C ALA A 55 -0.71 -2.93 -22.14
N LEU A 56 -1.31 -2.11 -21.28
CA LEU A 56 -2.69 -1.64 -21.42
C LEU A 56 -2.87 -0.79 -22.69
N GLY A 57 -1.89 0.03 -23.06
CA GLY A 57 -1.89 0.80 -24.30
C GLY A 57 -1.82 -0.06 -25.56
N GLY A 58 -1.36 -1.32 -25.45
CA GLY A 58 -1.26 -2.26 -26.56
C GLY A 58 -2.51 -3.10 -26.83
N THR A 59 -3.56 -2.97 -26.02
CA THR A 59 -4.77 -3.81 -26.13
C THR A 59 -6.07 -3.01 -25.99
N HIS A 60 -7.05 -3.36 -26.84
CA HIS A 60 -8.42 -2.86 -26.73
C HIS A 60 -9.42 -3.92 -26.26
N ASP A 61 -8.98 -5.16 -26.09
CA ASP A 61 -9.82 -6.26 -25.64
C ASP A 61 -10.16 -6.15 -24.15
N LEU A 62 -11.43 -6.28 -23.80
CA LEU A 62 -11.87 -6.11 -22.40
C LEU A 62 -11.39 -7.26 -21.50
N GLY A 63 -11.31 -8.49 -22.03
CA GLY A 63 -10.83 -9.65 -21.27
C GLY A 63 -9.35 -9.55 -20.94
N GLU A 64 -8.54 -9.15 -21.92
CA GLU A 64 -7.11 -8.94 -21.73
C GLU A 64 -6.82 -7.79 -20.76
N ARG A 65 -7.60 -6.71 -20.82
CA ARG A 65 -7.48 -5.62 -19.85
C ARG A 65 -7.77 -6.07 -18.42
N GLU A 66 -8.74 -6.96 -18.23
CA GLU A 66 -9.04 -7.52 -16.91
C GLU A 66 -7.95 -8.48 -16.43
N ARG A 67 -7.39 -9.29 -17.35
CA ARG A 67 -6.22 -10.13 -17.07
C ARG A 67 -5.04 -9.29 -16.58
N LEU A 68 -4.71 -8.22 -17.30
CA LEU A 68 -3.62 -7.30 -16.93
C LEU A 68 -3.85 -6.61 -15.57
N ARG A 69 -5.11 -6.29 -15.22
CA ARG A 69 -5.44 -5.75 -13.89
C ARG A 69 -5.17 -6.77 -12.78
N THR A 70 -5.59 -8.01 -12.99
CA THR A 70 -5.38 -9.10 -12.03
C THR A 70 -3.89 -9.36 -11.84
N GLU A 71 -3.14 -9.43 -12.95
CA GLU A 71 -1.68 -9.61 -12.93
C GLU A 71 -0.96 -8.47 -12.18
N LEU A 72 -1.37 -7.22 -12.40
CA LEU A 72 -0.83 -6.09 -11.64
C LEU A 72 -1.16 -6.22 -10.14
N ALA A 73 -2.38 -6.61 -9.77
CA ALA A 73 -2.77 -6.76 -8.37
C ALA A 73 -1.93 -7.85 -7.65
N GLU A 74 -1.72 -8.99 -8.30
CA GLU A 74 -0.85 -10.06 -7.80
C GLU A 74 0.61 -9.58 -7.68
N ARG A 75 1.10 -8.85 -8.69
CA ARG A 75 2.46 -8.30 -8.67
C ARG A 75 2.66 -7.30 -7.55
N ILE A 76 1.69 -6.40 -7.32
CA ILE A 76 1.71 -5.45 -6.20
C ILE A 76 1.82 -6.21 -4.86
N ALA A 77 1.00 -7.24 -4.66
CA ALA A 77 1.04 -8.03 -3.42
C ALA A 77 2.41 -8.72 -3.21
N SER A 78 2.99 -9.28 -4.29
CA SER A 78 4.33 -9.88 -4.24
C SER A 78 5.40 -8.86 -3.88
N LEU A 79 5.44 -7.71 -4.56
CA LEU A 79 6.44 -6.67 -4.34
C LEU A 79 6.40 -6.10 -2.92
N LEU A 80 5.21 -5.91 -2.36
CA LEU A 80 5.07 -5.48 -0.97
C LEU A 80 5.62 -6.56 -0.01
N SER A 81 5.25 -7.83 -0.22
CA SER A 81 5.75 -8.93 0.60
C SER A 81 7.26 -9.12 0.50
N GLU A 82 7.85 -9.00 -0.70
CA GLU A 82 9.30 -9.08 -0.95
C GLU A 82 10.07 -8.00 -0.17
N ASN A 83 9.47 -6.82 -0.01
CA ASN A 83 10.01 -5.71 0.76
C ASN A 83 9.62 -5.76 2.25
N GLY A 84 8.97 -6.83 2.72
CA GLY A 84 8.57 -7.00 4.12
C GLY A 84 7.44 -6.06 4.55
N LEU A 85 6.60 -5.61 3.62
CA LEU A 85 5.49 -4.70 3.86
C LEU A 85 4.14 -5.37 3.64
N SER A 86 3.19 -5.05 4.50
CA SER A 86 1.77 -5.27 4.24
C SER A 86 1.17 -4.12 3.41
N ALA A 87 0.01 -4.34 2.79
CA ALA A 87 -0.73 -3.27 2.12
C ALA A 87 -1.14 -2.14 3.09
N ASP A 88 -1.51 -2.52 4.33
CA ASP A 88 -1.87 -1.58 5.38
C ASP A 88 -0.67 -0.73 5.83
N ASP A 89 0.51 -1.34 5.98
CA ASP A 89 1.74 -0.61 6.28
C ASP A 89 2.11 0.34 5.17
N TYR A 90 2.04 -0.10 3.91
CA TYR A 90 2.30 0.76 2.77
C TYR A 90 1.38 2.00 2.78
N GLY A 91 0.06 1.80 2.92
CA GLY A 91 -0.91 2.91 2.96
C GLY A 91 -0.73 3.84 4.17
N ARG A 92 -0.42 3.28 5.34
CA ARG A 92 -0.13 4.07 6.56
C ARG A 92 1.12 4.92 6.36
N ILE A 93 2.20 4.35 5.83
CA ILE A 93 3.46 5.06 5.60
C ILE A 93 3.27 6.15 4.54
N THR A 94 2.56 5.87 3.44
CA THR A 94 2.18 6.89 2.45
C THR A 94 1.46 8.07 3.10
N THR A 95 0.53 7.78 4.02
CA THR A 95 -0.21 8.83 4.75
C THR A 95 0.73 9.66 5.62
N LEU A 96 1.62 9.02 6.39
CA LEU A 96 2.58 9.69 7.26
C LEU A 96 3.53 10.60 6.47
N ILE A 97 4.08 10.12 5.35
CA ILE A 97 4.95 10.89 4.45
C ILE A 97 4.21 12.10 3.88
N SER A 98 2.94 11.94 3.54
CA SER A 98 2.13 13.02 2.92
C SER A 98 1.85 14.18 3.88
N VAL A 99 1.80 13.92 5.20
CA VAL A 99 1.43 14.91 6.21
C VAL A 99 2.60 15.44 7.04
N GLN A 100 3.74 14.72 7.07
CA GLN A 100 4.92 15.10 7.86
C GLN A 100 6.09 15.51 6.96
N GLU A 101 6.40 16.80 6.95
CA GLU A 101 7.49 17.38 6.16
C GLU A 101 8.84 16.65 6.35
N PRO A 102 9.30 16.33 7.58
CA PRO A 102 10.59 15.68 7.76
C PRO A 102 10.65 14.28 7.12
N LEU A 103 9.54 13.54 7.16
CA LEU A 103 9.44 12.22 6.52
C LEU A 103 9.44 12.34 4.99
N ARG A 104 8.76 13.36 4.44
CA ARG A 104 8.79 13.65 3.01
C ARG A 104 10.20 13.95 2.51
N VAL A 105 10.92 14.85 3.19
CA VAL A 105 12.30 15.20 2.83
C VAL A 105 13.21 13.97 2.89
N ARG A 106 13.08 13.13 3.93
CA ARG A 106 13.90 11.91 4.03
C ARG A 106 13.54 10.89 2.95
N PHE A 107 12.27 10.72 2.65
CA PHE A 107 11.80 9.86 1.56
C PHE A 107 12.38 10.28 0.20
N GLU A 108 12.35 11.58 -0.12
CA GLU A 108 12.91 12.13 -1.36
C GLU A 108 14.43 11.92 -1.45
N ALA A 109 15.15 12.08 -0.33
CA ALA A 109 16.58 11.76 -0.27
C ALA A 109 16.83 10.27 -0.56
N LEU A 110 16.07 9.37 0.06
CA LEU A 110 16.18 7.93 -0.19
C LEU A 110 15.82 7.56 -1.63
N LEU A 111 14.86 8.24 -2.26
CA LEU A 111 14.56 8.04 -3.68
C LEU A 111 15.80 8.34 -4.53
N ALA A 112 16.44 9.49 -4.32
CA ALA A 112 17.64 9.88 -5.07
C ALA A 112 18.83 8.95 -4.80
N GLU A 113 19.02 8.53 -3.55
CA GLU A 113 20.07 7.58 -3.16
C GLU A 113 19.88 6.21 -3.85
N LEU A 114 18.66 5.67 -3.81
CA LEU A 114 18.34 4.33 -4.32
C LEU A 114 18.19 4.29 -5.84
N SER A 115 17.80 5.39 -6.49
CA SER A 115 17.70 5.47 -7.94
C SER A 115 19.04 5.77 -8.64
N GLY A 116 20.16 5.81 -7.90
CA GLY A 116 21.49 6.02 -8.48
C GLY A 116 21.83 7.48 -8.82
N GLY A 117 21.16 8.47 -8.21
CA GLY A 117 21.50 9.88 -8.34
C GLY A 117 20.94 10.61 -9.58
N ASP A 118 20.18 9.94 -10.45
CA ASP A 118 19.52 10.57 -11.62
C ASP A 118 18.11 11.12 -11.32
N PHE A 119 17.75 11.26 -10.03
CA PHE A 119 16.52 11.93 -9.61
C PHE A 119 16.82 13.40 -9.29
N SER A 120 17.00 14.21 -10.32
CA SER A 120 17.10 15.67 -10.17
C SER A 120 15.70 16.23 -9.95
N LEU A 121 15.29 16.38 -8.68
CA LEU A 121 14.08 17.14 -8.36
C LEU A 121 14.28 18.59 -8.82
N PRO A 122 13.43 19.14 -9.73
CA PRO A 122 13.49 20.56 -10.04
C PRO A 122 13.13 21.34 -8.77
N SER A 123 14.14 21.93 -8.13
CA SER A 123 14.07 22.73 -6.90
C SER A 123 13.12 23.95 -6.99
N ALA A 124 12.55 24.22 -8.16
CA ALA A 124 11.64 25.33 -8.43
C ALA A 124 10.14 25.01 -8.23
N ARG A 125 9.75 23.79 -7.85
CA ARG A 125 8.32 23.40 -7.77
C ARG A 125 7.85 22.88 -6.41
N LEU A 126 8.49 23.27 -5.30
CA LEU A 126 8.03 22.84 -3.97
C LEU A 126 6.79 23.61 -3.48
N SER A 127 6.38 24.72 -4.11
CA SER A 127 5.13 25.41 -3.73
C SER A 127 3.87 24.89 -4.45
N ASP A 128 4.00 24.27 -5.63
CA ASP A 128 2.85 23.88 -6.47
C ASP A 128 2.67 22.35 -6.58
N SER A 129 3.57 21.54 -6.02
CA SER A 129 3.59 20.08 -6.19
C SER A 129 2.92 19.28 -5.08
N VAL A 130 2.18 19.94 -4.17
CA VAL A 130 1.28 19.25 -3.24
C VAL A 130 0.22 18.41 -3.99
N GLY A 131 0.02 18.66 -5.29
CA GLY A 131 -0.86 17.88 -6.20
C GLY A 131 -0.17 16.97 -7.23
N ALA A 132 1.15 16.76 -7.20
CA ALA A 132 1.82 15.91 -8.20
C ALA A 132 1.82 14.40 -7.83
N TRP A 133 1.72 14.08 -6.54
CA TRP A 133 1.64 12.69 -6.04
C TRP A 133 0.27 12.06 -6.26
N THR A 134 -0.79 12.87 -6.42
CA THR A 134 -2.17 12.42 -6.67
C THR A 134 -2.39 11.94 -8.11
N ASN A 135 -1.44 12.16 -9.02
CA ASN A 135 -1.56 11.67 -10.40
C ASN A 135 -1.15 10.19 -10.57
N TYR A 136 -0.58 9.57 -9.52
CA TYR A 136 -0.25 8.15 -9.48
C TYR A 136 -1.30 7.33 -8.72
N GLY A 137 -2.56 7.47 -9.15
CA GLY A 137 -3.52 6.36 -9.23
C GLY A 137 -3.78 5.49 -8.00
N TRP A 138 -4.02 6.06 -6.83
CA TRP A 138 -4.81 5.39 -5.78
C TRP A 138 -6.19 6.07 -5.67
N THR A 139 -7.20 5.51 -6.34
CA THR A 139 -8.61 5.84 -6.06
C THR A 139 -9.25 4.70 -5.27
N GLY A 140 -8.70 4.45 -4.09
CA GLY A 140 -9.40 3.72 -3.04
C GLY A 140 -10.46 4.62 -2.43
N SER A 141 -11.69 4.58 -2.97
CA SER A 141 -12.93 5.11 -2.37
C SER A 141 -12.81 6.45 -1.61
N ALA A 142 -12.77 7.56 -2.36
CA ALA A 142 -13.29 8.83 -1.87
C ALA A 142 -14.46 9.24 -2.78
N LYS A 143 -15.64 9.40 -2.18
CA LYS A 143 -16.90 9.72 -2.87
C LYS A 143 -16.73 10.91 -3.83
N ALA A 144 -17.43 10.82 -4.95
CA ALA A 144 -17.62 11.88 -5.92
C ALA A 144 -17.81 13.25 -5.24
N ASN A 145 -16.93 14.20 -5.57
CA ASN A 145 -17.13 15.62 -5.27
C ASN A 145 -18.02 16.20 -6.38
N PRO A 146 -19.27 16.63 -6.08
CA PRO A 146 -20.19 17.19 -7.08
C PRO A 146 -19.86 18.68 -7.31
N GLY A 147 -18.69 18.97 -7.86
CA GLY A 147 -18.15 20.34 -7.87
C GLY A 147 -17.58 20.86 -9.19
N THR A 148 -17.62 20.10 -10.29
CA THR A 148 -17.05 20.57 -11.57
C THR A 148 -18.17 20.79 -12.59
N PRO A 149 -18.50 22.05 -12.97
CA PRO A 149 -19.44 22.29 -14.06
C PRO A 149 -18.78 21.90 -15.40
N PRO A 150 -19.56 21.40 -16.37
CA PRO A 150 -19.03 20.99 -17.66
C PRO A 150 -18.46 22.20 -18.42
N ARG A 151 -17.23 22.06 -18.92
CA ARG A 151 -16.62 22.99 -19.86
C ARG A 151 -17.46 23.03 -21.15
N LYS A 152 -18.06 24.19 -21.44
CA LYS A 152 -18.61 24.51 -22.76
C LYS A 152 -17.49 25.03 -23.66
N ASN A 153 -17.18 24.26 -24.69
CA ASN A 153 -17.11 24.64 -26.12
C ASN A 153 -16.25 23.62 -26.87
#